data_AF-A0A162KBV7-F1
#
_entry.id   AF-A0A162KBV7-F1
#
_cell.length_a   1.000
_cell.length_b   1.000
_cell.length_c   1.000
_cell.angle_alpha   90.00
_cell.angle_beta   90.00
_cell.angle_gamma   90.00
#
_symmetry.space_group_name_H-M   'P 1'
#
loop_
_entity.id
_entity.type
_entity.pdbx_description
1 polymer ?
#
loop_
_entity_poly.entity_id
_entity_poly.type
_entity_poly.pdbx_seq_one_letter_code
_entity_poly.pdbx_strand_id
1 'polypeptide(L)'
;MFHPEKIGIWEDDGEIVGRVSLDSPWYGDVIIYFNPEYAQLCTDMLQYAERTFAGTDNNGNKYLNIFVNETDVLQDSLEANGYTKGSEGRTLTYSLSEPTQDAPIAEGFQIRSLQEVYSFKKLNDLLWKAFDYEGEPPSYDDDVYLPIKHAWLDYRHEICSVAVAPDQSYASFCGMWFDIDTKAAFIEPLATAQKYRL
;
A
#
# COMPACT_ATOMS: atom_id res chain seq x y z
N MET A 1 6.89 12.77 1.83
CA MET A 1 7.56 12.11 2.98
C MET A 1 6.48 11.92 4.04
N PHE A 2 6.44 10.79 4.77
CA PHE A 2 5.52 10.68 5.91
C PHE A 2 5.81 11.80 6.94
N HIS A 3 4.77 12.33 7.56
CA HIS A 3 4.84 13.43 8.52
C HIS A 3 4.41 12.96 9.91
N PRO A 4 5.22 12.14 10.61
CA PRO A 4 4.86 11.60 11.91
C PRO A 4 4.57 12.69 12.95
N GLU A 5 5.23 13.85 12.82
CA GLU A 5 5.02 15.02 13.67
C GLU A 5 3.65 15.70 13.49
N LYS A 6 2.93 15.36 12.41
CA LYS A 6 1.60 15.89 12.09
C LYS A 6 0.49 14.87 12.33
N ILE A 7 0.80 13.71 12.89
CA ILE A 7 -0.24 12.75 13.26
C ILE A 7 -1.12 13.40 14.32
N GLY A 8 -2.38 13.61 14.00
CA GLY A 8 -3.38 14.11 14.94
C GLY A 8 -3.80 12.96 15.86
N ILE A 9 -3.80 13.20 17.16
CA ILE A 9 -4.22 12.24 18.19
C ILE A 9 -5.27 12.93 19.07
N TRP A 10 -6.37 12.22 19.33
CA TRP A 10 -7.43 12.63 20.24
C TRP A 10 -7.44 11.66 21.42
N GLU A 11 -7.51 12.22 22.61
CA GLU A 11 -7.45 11.46 23.86
C GLU A 11 -8.66 11.79 24.75
N ASP A 12 -9.16 10.78 25.45
CA ASP A 12 -10.10 10.95 26.57
C ASP A 12 -9.56 10.17 27.78
N ASP A 13 -9.42 10.86 28.91
CA ASP A 13 -8.78 10.35 30.14
C ASP A 13 -7.41 9.65 29.92
N GLY A 14 -6.62 10.13 28.95
CA GLY A 14 -5.32 9.58 28.61
C GLY A 14 -5.34 8.36 27.69
N GLU A 15 -6.52 7.92 27.25
CA GLU A 15 -6.69 6.85 26.25
C GLU A 15 -6.85 7.45 24.85
N ILE A 16 -6.18 6.85 23.85
CA ILE A 16 -6.30 7.30 22.46
C ILE A 16 -7.66 6.86 21.91
N VAL A 17 -8.52 7.83 21.60
CA VAL A 17 -9.86 7.61 21.06
C VAL A 17 -9.98 7.97 19.58
N GLY A 18 -8.96 8.65 19.03
CA GLY A 18 -8.92 9.04 17.62
C GLY A 18 -7.50 9.30 17.10
N ARG A 19 -7.31 9.06 15.81
CA ARG A 19 -6.07 9.32 15.07
C ARG A 19 -6.37 9.79 13.64
N VAL A 20 -5.61 10.77 13.18
CA VAL A 20 -5.56 11.19 11.76
C VAL A 20 -4.12 11.17 11.28
N SER A 21 -3.86 10.53 10.14
CA SER A 21 -2.54 10.53 9.50
C SER A 21 -2.65 10.36 8.00
N LEU A 22 -1.58 10.63 7.26
CA LEU A 22 -1.50 10.24 5.85
C LEU A 22 -1.55 8.73 5.68
N ASP A 23 -2.20 8.28 4.61
CA ASP A 23 -2.17 6.89 4.13
C ASP A 23 -0.86 6.59 3.39
N SER A 24 -0.31 7.60 2.71
CA SER A 24 0.90 7.50 1.91
C SER A 24 1.90 8.61 2.27
N PRO A 25 3.12 8.60 1.72
CA PRO A 25 4.05 9.71 1.89
C PRO A 25 3.58 11.04 1.27
N TRP A 26 2.47 11.05 0.53
CA TRP A 26 1.97 12.21 -0.21
C TRP A 26 0.70 12.76 0.42
N TYR A 27 0.50 14.07 0.28
CA TYR A 27 -0.75 14.72 0.68
C TYR A 27 -1.87 14.34 -0.26
N GLY A 28 -3.09 14.39 0.26
CA GLY A 28 -4.29 14.05 -0.48
C GLY A 28 -4.95 12.78 0.05
N ASP A 29 -4.21 11.81 0.56
CA ASP A 29 -4.78 10.54 1.05
C ASP A 29 -4.56 10.41 2.56
N VAL A 30 -5.64 10.27 3.33
CA VAL A 30 -5.58 10.16 4.80
C VAL A 30 -6.35 8.98 5.34
N ILE A 31 -5.90 8.50 6.48
CA ILE A 31 -6.60 7.56 7.32
C ILE A 31 -7.12 8.30 8.56
N ILE A 32 -8.40 8.09 8.86
CA ILE A 32 -9.06 8.55 10.08
C ILE A 32 -9.52 7.30 10.83
N TYR A 33 -9.00 7.09 12.04
CA TYR A 33 -9.43 6.02 12.94
C TYR A 33 -9.94 6.62 14.22
N PHE A 34 -11.09 6.18 14.70
CA PHE A 34 -11.63 6.58 16.00
C PHE A 34 -12.51 5.47 16.58
N ASN A 35 -12.70 5.48 17.89
CA ASN A 35 -13.67 4.61 18.53
C ASN A 35 -15.09 5.06 18.11
N PRO A 36 -15.96 4.18 17.56
CA PRO A 36 -17.31 4.56 17.13
C PRO A 36 -18.19 5.26 18.18
N GLU A 37 -17.93 5.03 19.48
CA GLU A 37 -18.60 5.75 20.58
C GLU A 37 -18.28 7.25 20.62
N TYR A 38 -17.25 7.68 19.87
CA TYR A 38 -16.78 9.05 19.75
C TYR A 38 -17.10 9.65 18.37
N ALA A 39 -18.18 9.22 17.71
CA ALA A 39 -18.59 9.73 16.40
C ALA A 39 -18.76 11.28 16.34
N GLN A 40 -18.97 11.94 17.48
CA GLN A 40 -18.95 13.40 17.59
C GLN A 40 -17.61 14.04 17.21
N LEU A 41 -16.50 13.29 17.26
CA LEU A 41 -15.16 13.77 16.89
C LEU A 41 -14.95 13.83 15.38
N CYS A 42 -15.76 13.12 14.57
CA CYS A 42 -15.55 12.99 13.13
C CYS A 42 -15.38 14.34 12.41
N THR A 43 -16.21 15.33 12.76
CA THR A 43 -16.12 16.66 12.14
C THR A 43 -14.82 17.37 12.47
N ASP A 44 -14.36 17.33 13.72
CA ASP A 44 -13.10 17.97 14.13
C ASP A 44 -11.89 17.27 13.49
N MET A 45 -11.91 15.93 13.48
CA MET A 45 -10.87 15.12 12.85
C MET A 45 -10.78 15.36 11.34
N LEU A 46 -11.93 15.48 10.66
CA LEU A 46 -12.00 15.78 9.23
C LEU A 46 -11.43 17.18 8.93
N GLN A 47 -11.82 18.19 9.71
CA GLN A 47 -11.29 19.55 9.56
C GLN A 47 -9.79 19.62 9.83
N TYR A 48 -9.29 18.84 10.78
CA TYR A 48 -7.86 18.69 11.01
C TYR A 48 -7.17 18.11 9.78
N ALA A 49 -7.73 17.03 9.21
CA ALA A 49 -7.19 16.37 8.03
C ALA A 49 -7.12 17.32 6.81
N GLU A 50 -8.21 18.04 6.53
CA GLU A 50 -8.28 19.02 5.44
C GLU A 50 -7.24 20.13 5.56
N ARG A 51 -7.07 20.67 6.78
CA ARG A 51 -6.10 21.75 7.03
C ARG A 51 -4.66 21.28 6.90
N THR A 52 -4.40 20.03 7.28
CA THR A 52 -3.03 19.53 7.49
C THR A 52 -2.50 18.74 6.30
N PHE A 53 -3.38 18.00 5.61
CA PHE A 53 -3.01 16.94 4.68
C PHE A 53 -3.66 17.04 3.30
N ALA A 54 -4.47 18.08 3.03
CA ALA A 54 -5.06 18.26 1.71
C ALA A 54 -3.99 18.35 0.61
N GLY A 55 -4.19 17.55 -0.44
CA GLY A 55 -3.42 17.62 -1.68
C GLY A 55 -3.92 18.76 -2.57
N THR A 56 -3.17 19.03 -3.64
CA THR A 56 -3.56 20.00 -4.66
C THR A 56 -3.50 19.33 -6.03
N ASP A 57 -4.57 19.42 -6.81
CA ASP A 57 -4.62 18.87 -8.17
C ASP A 57 -3.86 19.76 -9.17
N ASN A 58 -3.76 19.32 -10.43
CA ASN A 58 -3.09 20.06 -11.50
C ASN A 58 -3.73 21.43 -11.83
N ASN A 59 -4.98 21.66 -11.39
CA ASN A 59 -5.70 22.91 -11.58
C ASN A 59 -5.59 23.85 -10.37
N GLY A 60 -4.91 23.43 -9.30
CA GLY A 60 -4.79 24.19 -8.06
C GLY A 60 -5.94 23.97 -7.07
N ASN A 61 -6.86 23.04 -7.33
CA ASN A 61 -7.94 22.72 -6.40
C ASN A 61 -7.43 21.81 -5.29
N LYS A 62 -7.89 22.05 -4.07
CA LYS A 62 -7.61 21.16 -2.94
C LYS A 62 -8.45 19.89 -3.03
N TYR A 63 -7.86 18.77 -2.65
CA TYR A 63 -8.57 17.51 -2.50
C TYR A 63 -8.10 16.76 -1.26
N LEU A 64 -8.97 15.90 -0.76
CA LEU A 64 -8.68 14.93 0.29
C LEU A 64 -9.50 13.67 0.02
N ASN A 65 -8.84 12.52 0.00
CA ASN A 65 -9.41 11.20 -0.18
C ASN A 65 -9.31 10.45 1.15
N ILE A 66 -10.39 9.75 1.48
CA ILE A 66 -10.52 8.98 2.72
C ILE A 66 -11.15 7.65 2.33
N PHE A 67 -10.44 6.56 2.59
CA PHE A 67 -10.97 5.22 2.37
C PHE A 67 -11.81 4.83 3.59
N VAL A 68 -13.10 4.62 3.35
CA VAL A 68 -14.06 4.18 4.37
C VAL A 68 -14.73 2.87 3.93
N ASN A 69 -15.06 2.02 4.89
CA ASN A 69 -15.92 0.87 4.64
C ASN A 69 -17.38 1.33 4.52
N GLU A 70 -18.23 0.57 3.83
CA GLU A 70 -19.64 0.95 3.60
C GLU A 70 -20.49 1.06 4.89
N THR A 71 -20.01 0.47 5.99
CA THR A 71 -20.69 0.51 7.30
C THR A 71 -20.03 1.49 8.26
N ASP A 72 -19.12 2.34 7.78
CA ASP A 72 -18.36 3.25 8.63
C ASP A 72 -19.21 4.48 8.99
N VAL A 73 -19.32 4.79 10.29
CA VAL A 73 -20.06 5.96 10.78
C VAL A 73 -19.42 7.29 10.32
N LEU A 74 -18.19 7.24 9.81
CA LEU A 74 -17.53 8.38 9.17
C LEU A 74 -18.24 8.81 7.87
N GLN A 75 -18.93 7.91 7.18
CA GLN A 75 -19.56 8.21 5.88
C GLN A 75 -20.57 9.37 5.98
N ASP A 76 -21.44 9.36 6.98
CA ASP A 76 -22.43 10.44 7.19
C ASP A 76 -21.74 11.79 7.41
N SER A 77 -20.62 11.80 8.14
CA SER A 77 -19.83 13.02 8.38
C SER A 77 -19.15 13.51 7.10
N LEU A 78 -18.66 12.61 6.24
CA LEU A 78 -18.06 12.96 4.95
C LEU A 78 -19.11 13.61 4.03
N GLU A 79 -20.28 12.98 3.88
CA GLU A 79 -21.37 13.51 3.05
C GLU A 79 -21.86 14.87 3.57
N ALA A 80 -22.01 15.03 4.89
CA ALA A 80 -22.40 16.31 5.50
C ALA A 80 -21.38 17.43 5.27
N ASN A 81 -20.10 17.10 5.03
CA ASN A 81 -19.04 18.04 4.71
C ASN A 81 -18.77 18.16 3.20
N GLY A 82 -19.65 17.63 2.35
CA GLY A 82 -19.61 17.81 0.90
C GLY A 82 -18.65 16.88 0.15
N TYR A 83 -18.16 15.82 0.81
CA TYR A 83 -17.42 14.77 0.12
C TYR A 83 -18.37 13.95 -0.76
N THR A 84 -17.84 13.46 -1.87
CA THR A 84 -18.56 12.58 -2.78
C THR A 84 -17.87 11.23 -2.84
N LYS A 85 -18.65 10.16 -3.05
CA LYS A 85 -18.10 8.81 -3.18
C LYS A 85 -17.19 8.76 -4.42
N GLY A 86 -15.91 8.47 -4.18
CA GLY A 86 -14.91 8.26 -5.22
C GLY A 86 -14.99 6.88 -5.86
N SER A 87 -13.92 6.50 -6.56
CA SER A 87 -13.75 5.14 -7.08
C SER A 87 -13.64 4.13 -5.95
N GLU A 88 -14.25 2.96 -6.12
CA GLU A 88 -14.14 1.86 -5.18
C GLU A 88 -12.72 1.28 -5.18
N GLY A 89 -12.09 1.24 -4.00
CA GLY A 89 -10.94 0.40 -3.73
C GLY A 89 -11.40 -1.01 -3.37
N ARG A 90 -10.67 -2.04 -3.84
CA ARG A 90 -10.99 -3.44 -3.52
C ARG A 90 -9.81 -4.12 -2.85
N THR A 91 -10.00 -4.54 -1.61
CA THR A 91 -9.14 -5.54 -0.96
C THR A 91 -9.77 -6.89 -1.19
N LEU A 92 -9.10 -7.73 -1.98
CA LEU A 92 -9.55 -9.09 -2.21
C LEU A 92 -9.08 -9.99 -1.07
N THR A 93 -9.99 -10.80 -0.54
CA THR A 93 -9.68 -11.77 0.51
C THR A 93 -9.93 -13.18 -0.01
N TYR A 94 -9.07 -14.11 0.41
CA TYR A 94 -9.18 -15.52 0.04
C TYR A 94 -8.93 -16.37 1.28
N SER A 95 -9.86 -17.28 1.59
CA SER A 95 -9.71 -18.21 2.70
C SER A 95 -8.81 -19.38 2.29
N LEU A 96 -7.78 -19.65 3.09
CA LEU A 96 -6.95 -20.85 2.97
C LEU A 96 -7.52 -22.05 3.76
N SER A 97 -8.80 -21.99 4.16
CA SER A 97 -9.49 -23.12 4.79
C SER A 97 -9.69 -24.29 3.83
N GLU A 98 -9.77 -24.00 2.53
CA GLU A 98 -9.88 -24.98 1.45
C GLU A 98 -8.59 -24.99 0.61
N PRO A 99 -8.26 -26.11 -0.07
CA PRO A 99 -7.10 -26.18 -0.95
C PRO A 99 -7.15 -25.13 -2.05
N THR A 100 -6.01 -24.48 -2.30
CA THR A 100 -5.84 -23.59 -3.44
C THR A 100 -5.79 -24.38 -4.75
N GLN A 101 -6.26 -23.79 -5.84
CA GLN A 101 -6.14 -24.39 -7.16
C GLN A 101 -4.66 -24.40 -7.62
N ASP A 102 -4.23 -25.50 -8.22
CA ASP A 102 -2.92 -25.56 -8.88
C ASP A 102 -2.87 -24.61 -10.08
N ALA A 103 -1.82 -23.79 -10.14
CA ALA A 103 -1.53 -22.93 -11.28
C ALA A 103 -0.37 -23.53 -12.10
N PRO A 104 -0.56 -23.85 -13.39
CA PRO A 104 0.53 -24.38 -14.21
C PRO A 104 1.59 -23.30 -14.44
N ILE A 105 2.85 -23.70 -14.32
CA ILE A 105 3.99 -22.84 -14.66
C ILE A 105 4.23 -22.94 -16.16
N ALA A 106 4.30 -21.79 -16.84
CA ALA A 106 4.58 -21.74 -18.27
C ALA A 106 5.94 -22.39 -18.60
N GLU A 107 6.05 -23.01 -19.79
CA GLU A 107 7.25 -23.72 -20.20
C GLU A 107 8.50 -22.84 -20.10
N GLY A 108 9.56 -23.37 -19.47
CA GLY A 108 10.83 -22.68 -19.27
C GLY A 108 10.84 -21.65 -18.13
N PHE A 109 9.70 -21.34 -17.52
CA PHE A 109 9.65 -20.53 -16.30
C PHE A 109 9.82 -21.39 -15.05
N GLN A 110 10.28 -20.76 -13.98
CA GLN A 110 10.47 -21.41 -12.69
C GLN A 110 10.01 -20.48 -11.57
N ILE A 111 9.24 -20.99 -10.61
CA ILE A 111 8.98 -20.27 -9.36
C ILE A 111 10.13 -20.56 -8.39
N ARG A 112 10.66 -19.51 -7.77
CA ARG A 112 11.74 -19.57 -6.77
C ARG A 112 11.46 -18.56 -5.67
N SER A 113 11.81 -18.90 -4.44
CA SER A 113 11.83 -17.93 -3.34
C SER A 113 12.94 -16.91 -3.55
N LEU A 114 12.82 -15.73 -2.94
CA LEU A 114 13.94 -14.80 -2.87
C LEU A 114 15.12 -15.41 -2.10
N GLN A 115 14.89 -16.30 -1.13
CA GLN A 115 15.97 -16.95 -0.38
C GLN A 115 16.93 -17.73 -1.30
N GLU A 116 16.41 -18.32 -2.37
CA GLU A 116 17.20 -19.10 -3.33
C GLU A 116 17.94 -18.23 -4.35
N VAL A 117 17.31 -17.15 -4.83
CA VAL A 117 17.77 -16.46 -6.04
C VAL A 117 17.88 -14.94 -5.93
N TYR A 118 17.75 -14.35 -4.74
CA TYR A 118 17.67 -12.91 -4.53
C TYR A 118 18.74 -12.10 -5.27
N SER A 119 18.29 -11.05 -5.95
CA SER A 119 19.13 -10.06 -6.61
C SER A 119 18.44 -8.71 -6.55
N PHE A 120 19.01 -7.78 -5.78
CA PHE A 120 18.54 -6.39 -5.72
C PHE A 120 18.33 -5.80 -7.11
N LYS A 121 19.34 -5.92 -7.99
CA LYS A 121 19.31 -5.34 -9.33
C LYS A 121 18.15 -5.89 -10.18
N LYS A 122 17.92 -7.20 -10.17
CA LYS A 122 16.84 -7.81 -10.96
C LYS A 122 15.46 -7.45 -10.41
N LEU A 123 15.31 -7.44 -9.08
CA LEU A 123 14.04 -7.11 -8.44
C LEU A 123 13.71 -5.62 -8.61
N ASN A 124 14.68 -4.74 -8.40
CA ASN A 124 14.51 -3.31 -8.60
C ASN A 124 14.13 -3.00 -10.06
N ASP A 125 14.84 -3.59 -11.04
CA ASP A 125 14.51 -3.42 -12.47
C ASP A 125 13.07 -3.86 -12.80
N LEU A 126 12.64 -5.01 -12.27
CA LEU A 126 11.28 -5.51 -12.46
C LEU A 126 10.25 -4.55 -11.87
N LEU A 127 10.37 -4.19 -10.59
CA LEU A 127 9.40 -3.34 -9.91
C LEU A 127 9.35 -1.94 -10.53
N TRP A 128 10.53 -1.39 -10.86
CA TRP A 128 10.63 -0.06 -11.44
C TRP A 128 9.82 0.07 -12.73
N LYS A 129 10.03 -0.87 -13.65
CA LYS A 129 9.33 -0.93 -14.93
C LYS A 129 7.88 -1.38 -14.79
N ALA A 130 7.58 -2.28 -13.85
CA ALA A 130 6.23 -2.80 -13.68
C ALA A 130 5.25 -1.74 -13.16
N PHE A 131 5.75 -0.80 -12.35
CA PHE A 131 4.99 0.33 -11.79
C PHE A 131 5.15 1.64 -12.59
N ASP A 132 5.80 1.59 -13.75
CA ASP A 132 5.92 2.72 -14.68
C ASP A 132 6.59 3.97 -14.07
N TYR A 133 7.64 3.76 -13.26
CA TYR A 133 8.45 4.88 -12.78
C TYR A 133 9.30 5.47 -13.90
N GLU A 134 9.39 6.81 -13.93
CA GLU A 134 10.15 7.53 -14.94
C GLU A 134 11.67 7.34 -14.80
N GLY A 135 12.36 7.21 -15.93
CA GLY A 135 13.82 7.11 -15.97
C GLY A 135 14.36 5.72 -15.66
N GLU A 136 15.68 5.64 -15.46
CA GLU A 136 16.35 4.38 -15.13
C GLU A 136 16.26 4.08 -13.62
N PRO A 137 16.11 2.80 -13.23
CA PRO A 137 16.10 2.41 -11.82
C PRO A 137 17.44 2.78 -11.17
N PRO A 138 17.44 3.48 -10.01
CA PRO A 138 18.68 3.83 -9.34
C PRO A 138 19.42 2.59 -8.85
N SER A 139 20.73 2.72 -8.76
CA SER A 139 21.60 1.72 -8.16
C SER A 139 21.41 1.66 -6.64
N TYR A 140 21.88 0.59 -6.00
CA TYR A 140 21.81 0.44 -4.55
C TYR A 140 22.53 1.58 -3.80
N ASP A 141 23.66 2.01 -4.35
CA ASP A 141 24.55 3.01 -3.75
C ASP A 141 24.15 4.46 -4.10
N ASP A 142 23.14 4.66 -4.96
CA ASP A 142 22.73 5.99 -5.35
C ASP A 142 22.08 6.75 -4.17
N ASP A 143 22.49 8.00 -3.98
CA ASP A 143 21.93 8.93 -3.01
C ASP A 143 20.65 9.58 -3.55
N VAL A 144 19.65 8.75 -3.84
CA VAL A 144 18.32 9.17 -4.27
C VAL A 144 17.35 9.03 -3.10
N TYR A 145 16.65 10.12 -2.79
CA TYR A 145 15.48 10.11 -1.91
C TYR A 145 14.31 9.50 -2.67
N LEU A 146 14.23 8.17 -2.68
CA LEU A 146 13.02 7.48 -3.08
C LEU A 146 12.24 7.15 -1.80
N PRO A 147 11.00 7.64 -1.65
CA PRO A 147 9.99 6.95 -0.84
C PRO A 147 9.89 5.45 -1.24
N ILE A 148 10.30 5.15 -2.48
CA ILE A 148 10.37 3.87 -3.19
C ILE A 148 11.80 3.27 -3.27
N LYS A 149 12.68 3.61 -2.32
CA LYS A 149 13.59 2.57 -1.80
C LYS A 149 12.72 1.43 -1.19
N HIS A 150 11.43 1.72 -0.95
CA HIS A 150 10.46 1.01 -0.13
C HIS A 150 11.08 0.83 1.27
N ALA A 151 10.38 0.29 2.24
CA ALA A 151 10.75 -1.00 2.79
C ALA A 151 11.85 -1.75 1.97
N TRP A 152 13.11 -1.31 2.04
CA TRP A 152 14.31 -1.94 1.49
C TRP A 152 14.45 -3.37 2.04
N LEU A 153 13.70 -4.30 1.47
CA LEU A 153 14.00 -5.71 1.31
C LEU A 153 14.18 -6.51 2.60
N ASP A 154 13.59 -6.07 3.72
CA ASP A 154 13.24 -6.99 4.82
C ASP A 154 11.97 -7.80 4.49
N TYR A 155 11.73 -8.00 3.19
CA TYR A 155 10.91 -9.12 2.77
C TYR A 155 11.53 -10.35 3.38
N ARG A 156 10.71 -11.13 4.08
CA ARG A 156 11.13 -12.46 4.50
C ARG A 156 11.32 -13.28 3.23
N HIS A 157 12.57 -13.40 2.83
CA HIS A 157 12.99 -13.97 1.55
C HIS A 157 12.46 -15.39 1.33
N GLU A 158 12.16 -16.10 2.42
CA GLU A 158 11.58 -17.44 2.43
C GLU A 158 10.11 -17.50 1.96
N ILE A 159 9.32 -16.42 2.14
CA ILE A 159 7.90 -16.38 1.73
C ILE A 159 7.64 -15.52 0.50
N CYS A 160 8.59 -14.68 0.10
CA CYS A 160 8.49 -13.90 -1.13
C CYS A 160 9.05 -14.68 -2.30
N SER A 161 8.38 -14.64 -3.45
CA SER A 161 8.71 -15.48 -4.61
C SER A 161 8.83 -14.68 -5.90
N VAL A 162 9.64 -15.18 -6.84
CA VAL A 162 9.77 -14.69 -8.20
C VAL A 162 9.49 -15.80 -9.21
N ALA A 163 8.93 -15.41 -10.36
CA ALA A 163 8.98 -16.22 -11.57
C ALA A 163 10.27 -15.89 -12.33
N VAL A 164 11.18 -16.85 -12.47
CA VAL A 164 12.41 -16.73 -13.25
C VAL A 164 12.12 -17.17 -14.68
N ALA A 165 12.41 -16.31 -15.65
CA ALA A 165 12.26 -16.58 -17.08
C ALA A 165 13.41 -17.43 -17.63
N PRO A 166 13.27 -18.01 -18.85
CA PRO A 166 14.35 -18.75 -19.51
C PRO A 166 15.67 -17.96 -19.65
N ASP A 167 15.57 -16.64 -19.86
CA ASP A 167 16.70 -15.71 -19.96
C ASP A 167 17.32 -15.33 -18.60
N GLN A 168 16.88 -15.96 -17.51
CA GLN A 168 17.29 -15.70 -16.13
C GLN A 168 16.89 -14.33 -15.57
N SER A 169 16.05 -13.56 -16.27
CA SER A 169 15.42 -12.35 -15.73
C SER A 169 14.26 -12.72 -14.79
N TYR A 170 13.87 -11.78 -13.92
CA TYR A 170 12.63 -11.94 -13.15
C TYR A 170 11.45 -11.50 -14.00
N ALA A 171 10.54 -12.42 -14.25
CA ALA A 171 9.32 -12.20 -15.00
C ALA A 171 8.21 -11.61 -14.14
N SER A 172 8.09 -12.11 -12.91
CA SER A 172 7.09 -11.66 -11.93
C SER A 172 7.65 -11.74 -10.52
N PHE A 173 7.07 -10.94 -9.63
CA PHE A 173 7.34 -10.91 -8.20
C PHE A 173 6.03 -10.99 -7.41
N CYS A 174 6.06 -11.80 -6.36
CA CYS A 174 5.02 -11.93 -5.35
C CYS A 174 5.64 -11.59 -3.99
N GLY A 175 5.45 -10.34 -3.56
CA GLY A 175 5.74 -9.90 -2.21
C GLY A 175 4.66 -10.38 -1.24
N MET A 176 5.07 -10.71 -0.02
CA MET A 176 4.17 -11.23 0.99
C MET A 176 4.59 -10.82 2.40
N TRP A 177 3.60 -10.45 3.19
CA TRP A 177 3.68 -10.22 4.63
C TRP A 177 2.84 -11.30 5.32
N PHE A 178 3.26 -11.74 6.51
CA PHE A 178 2.44 -12.64 7.33
C PHE A 178 2.44 -12.12 8.74
N ASP A 179 1.25 -12.00 9.29
CA ASP A 179 1.04 -11.65 10.67
C ASP A 179 0.79 -12.94 11.48
N ILE A 180 1.65 -13.18 12.46
CA ILE A 180 1.61 -14.43 13.23
C ILE A 180 0.43 -14.50 14.19
N ASP A 181 -0.12 -13.36 14.63
CA ASP A 181 -1.16 -13.31 15.65
C ASP A 181 -2.54 -13.51 15.02
N THR A 182 -2.79 -12.87 13.89
CA THR A 182 -4.01 -12.98 13.10
C THR A 182 -4.00 -14.15 12.12
N LYS A 183 -2.82 -14.75 11.86
CA LYS A 183 -2.60 -15.78 10.83
C LYS A 183 -2.98 -15.33 9.42
N ALA A 184 -2.99 -14.02 9.18
CA ALA A 184 -3.29 -13.46 7.87
C ALA A 184 -2.00 -13.26 7.06
N ALA A 185 -2.09 -13.49 5.75
CA ALA A 185 -1.06 -13.10 4.80
C ALA A 185 -1.57 -11.92 3.96
N PHE A 186 -0.74 -10.90 3.80
CA PHE A 186 -1.01 -9.77 2.91
C PHE A 186 -0.07 -9.83 1.72
N ILE A 187 -0.63 -9.79 0.51
CA ILE A 187 0.13 -10.00 -0.72
C ILE A 187 0.34 -8.65 -1.40
N GLU A 188 1.55 -8.12 -1.27
CA GLU A 188 2.00 -6.94 -1.99
C GLU A 188 3.54 -6.84 -1.98
N PRO A 189 4.13 -6.15 -2.96
CA PRO A 189 3.55 -5.86 -4.27
C PRO A 189 3.44 -7.14 -5.12
N LEU A 190 2.46 -7.15 -6.01
CA LEU A 190 2.42 -8.07 -7.14
C LEU A 190 2.84 -7.33 -8.40
N ALA A 191 3.85 -7.86 -9.08
CA ALA A 191 4.37 -7.24 -10.29
C ALA A 191 4.70 -8.29 -11.34
N THR A 192 4.36 -8.00 -12.59
CA THR A 192 4.76 -8.80 -13.76
C THR A 192 5.39 -7.84 -14.77
N ALA A 193 6.54 -8.19 -15.34
CA ALA A 193 7.18 -7.40 -16.38
C ALA A 193 6.24 -7.29 -17.59
N GLN A 194 6.18 -6.11 -18.22
CA GLN A 194 5.24 -5.83 -19.31
C GLN A 194 5.30 -6.86 -20.46
N LYS A 195 6.51 -7.34 -20.80
CA LYS A 195 6.72 -8.36 -21.85
C LYS A 195 6.07 -9.74 -21.56
N TYR A 196 5.63 -9.98 -20.32
CA TYR A 196 4.98 -11.23 -19.90
C TYR A 196 3.52 -11.03 -19.47
N ARG A 197 2.98 -9.82 -19.63
CA ARG A 197 1.54 -9.57 -19.45
C ARG A 197 0.82 -9.99 -20.74
N LEU A 198 -0.38 -10.55 -20.58
CA LEU A 198 -1.29 -10.86 -21.71
C LEU A 198 -1.95 -9.59 -22.25
#